data_AF-A0A944K1M6-F1
#
_entry.id   AF-A0A944K1M6-F1
#
_cell.length_a   1.000
_cell.length_b   1.000
_cell.length_c   1.000
_cell.angle_alpha   90.00
_cell.angle_beta   90.00
_cell.angle_gamma   90.00
#
_symmetry.space_group_name_H-M   'P 1'
#
loop_
_entity.id
_entity.type
_entity.pdbx_description
1 polymer ?
#
loop_
_entity_poly.entity_id
_entity_poly.type
_entity_poly.pdbx_seq_one_letter_code
_entity_poly.pdbx_strand_id
1 'polypeptide(L)'
;MKFSMIFEAQLVDPTPERERQVIHDCVEQAVFAEEMGFDRIWADVRAMRKVYDEAIATRGGERFVSEEVNDHLSALCPTIVLDDDAERALRLGTRGQRFFAESIAHWYGNGPQPTGGEDEDHAAALAQSREELVAKLHEANIPARPVDTGTYNAEHAYGSAETAVAYVEQLREIGVDEVMCLIQMGTVPQEACMETIRQWGEKVIPHFRALEG
;
A
#
# COMPACT_ATOMS: atom_id res chain seq x y z
N MET A 1 0.35 18.03 16.67
CA MET A 1 0.99 16.71 16.48
C MET A 1 -0.04 15.85 15.81
N LYS A 2 0.32 15.18 14.71
CA LYS A 2 -0.62 14.44 13.87
C LYS A 2 -0.47 12.93 14.11
N PHE A 3 -1.58 12.20 14.15
CA PHE A 3 -1.67 10.77 14.46
C PHE A 3 -2.39 10.06 13.32
N SER A 4 -1.81 9.03 12.71
CA SER A 4 -2.41 8.31 11.59
C SER A 4 -2.62 6.84 11.94
N MET A 5 -3.56 6.19 11.25
CA MET A 5 -3.91 4.80 11.54
C MET A 5 -4.01 3.97 10.25
N ILE A 6 -3.57 2.72 10.34
CA ILE A 6 -3.65 1.74 9.26
C ILE A 6 -4.55 0.60 9.72
N PHE A 7 -5.33 0.06 8.77
CA PHE A 7 -6.13 -1.14 9.00
C PHE A 7 -5.61 -2.27 8.16
N GLU A 8 -5.22 -3.35 8.83
CA GLU A 8 -5.02 -4.64 8.20
C GLU A 8 -6.22 -5.52 8.55
N ALA A 9 -7.08 -5.79 7.57
CA ALA A 9 -8.34 -6.54 7.71
C ALA A 9 -8.10 -8.06 7.84
N GLN A 10 -7.30 -8.44 8.84
CA GLN A 10 -6.92 -9.82 9.17
C GLN A 10 -8.01 -10.51 9.99
N LEU A 11 -8.24 -11.79 9.71
CA LEU A 11 -9.29 -12.61 10.35
C LEU A 11 -8.76 -13.97 10.78
N VAL A 12 -9.29 -14.47 11.90
CA VAL A 12 -9.17 -15.87 12.33
C VAL A 12 -10.45 -16.60 11.92
N ASP A 13 -10.32 -17.76 11.28
CA ASP A 13 -11.43 -18.57 10.72
C ASP A 13 -12.38 -17.77 9.78
N PRO A 14 -11.89 -17.27 8.65
CA PRO A 14 -12.68 -16.44 7.76
C PRO A 14 -13.73 -17.26 6.99
N THR A 15 -14.83 -16.58 6.75
CA THR A 15 -15.98 -17.01 5.95
C THR A 15 -16.45 -15.78 5.17
N PRO A 16 -17.21 -15.93 4.07
CA PRO A 16 -17.71 -14.77 3.33
C PRO A 16 -18.44 -13.74 4.20
N GLU A 17 -19.27 -14.17 5.16
CA GLU A 17 -19.88 -13.26 6.14
C GLU A 17 -18.85 -12.56 7.04
N ARG A 18 -17.85 -13.28 7.57
CA ARG A 18 -16.86 -12.72 8.49
C ARG A 18 -15.86 -11.80 7.80
N GLU A 19 -15.47 -12.11 6.57
CA GLU A 19 -14.66 -11.23 5.73
C GLU A 19 -15.37 -9.92 5.43
N ARG A 20 -16.66 -10.02 5.06
CA ARG A 20 -17.51 -8.85 4.89
C ARG A 20 -17.61 -8.07 6.19
N GLN A 21 -17.81 -8.77 7.31
CA GLN A 21 -17.91 -8.14 8.63
C GLN A 21 -16.61 -7.44 9.03
N VAL A 22 -15.43 -8.03 8.86
CA VAL A 22 -14.18 -7.37 9.25
C VAL A 22 -13.87 -6.15 8.41
N ILE A 23 -14.26 -6.15 7.13
CA ILE A 23 -14.16 -4.94 6.31
C ILE A 23 -15.11 -3.87 6.85
N HIS A 24 -16.33 -4.24 7.24
CA HIS A 24 -17.25 -3.32 7.92
C HIS A 24 -16.72 -2.85 9.28
N ASP A 25 -16.04 -3.72 10.05
CA ASP A 25 -15.44 -3.38 11.34
C ASP A 25 -14.22 -2.47 11.18
N CYS A 26 -13.36 -2.69 10.17
CA CYS A 26 -12.27 -1.78 9.84
C CYS A 26 -12.81 -0.41 9.40
N VAL A 27 -13.95 -0.37 8.70
CA VAL A 27 -14.62 0.88 8.37
C VAL A 27 -15.24 1.53 9.62
N GLU A 28 -15.82 0.76 10.54
CA GLU A 28 -16.33 1.28 11.81
C GLU A 28 -15.18 1.84 12.68
N GLN A 29 -14.05 1.16 12.72
CA GLN A 29 -12.84 1.62 13.39
C GLN A 29 -12.24 2.85 12.72
N ALA A 30 -12.32 2.95 11.38
CA ALA A 30 -11.89 4.13 10.62
C ALA A 30 -12.69 5.36 11.03
N VAL A 31 -14.02 5.22 11.07
CA VAL A 31 -14.93 6.26 11.52
C VAL A 31 -14.69 6.61 12.98
N PHE A 32 -14.54 5.62 13.86
CA PHE A 32 -14.27 5.86 15.28
C PHE A 32 -12.90 6.53 15.50
N ALA A 33 -11.88 6.20 14.72
CA ALA A 33 -10.58 6.84 14.82
C ALA A 33 -10.60 8.29 14.31
N GLU A 34 -11.42 8.58 13.31
CA GLU A 34 -11.71 9.96 12.92
C GLU A 34 -12.37 10.72 14.08
N GLU A 35 -13.37 10.12 14.76
CA GLU A 35 -13.98 10.69 15.97
C GLU A 35 -12.95 10.93 17.10
N MET A 36 -11.94 10.08 17.21
CA MET A 36 -10.89 10.17 18.24
C MET A 36 -9.69 11.05 17.84
N GLY A 37 -9.69 11.65 16.65
CA GLY A 37 -8.70 12.64 16.21
C GLY A 37 -7.50 12.10 15.43
N PHE A 38 -7.65 10.97 14.73
CA PHE A 38 -6.64 10.49 13.77
C PHE A 38 -6.76 11.20 12.41
N ASP A 39 -5.62 11.56 11.82
CA ASP A 39 -5.48 12.39 10.62
C ASP A 39 -5.50 11.63 9.26
N ARG A 40 -5.28 10.30 9.18
CA ARG A 40 -5.12 9.56 7.89
C ARG A 40 -5.43 8.04 7.97
N ILE A 41 -5.89 7.42 6.85
CA ILE A 41 -6.26 5.98 6.66
C ILE A 41 -5.77 5.44 5.28
N TRP A 42 -5.44 4.14 5.14
CA TRP A 42 -4.77 3.51 3.97
C TRP A 42 -5.50 2.29 3.34
N ALA A 43 -5.49 2.07 2.00
CA ALA A 43 -6.14 0.90 1.36
C ALA A 43 -5.86 0.58 -0.16
N ASP A 44 -6.42 -0.55 -0.71
CA ASP A 44 -6.28 -1.05 -2.12
C ASP A 44 -7.14 -0.30 -3.14
N VAL A 45 -6.51 0.24 -4.17
CA VAL A 45 -6.89 1.54 -4.74
C VAL A 45 -8.14 1.51 -5.64
N ARG A 46 -8.25 0.58 -6.60
CA ARG A 46 -9.33 0.65 -7.63
C ARG A 46 -10.67 0.15 -7.13
N ALA A 47 -10.71 -1.01 -6.47
CA ALA A 47 -11.94 -1.55 -5.93
C ALA A 47 -12.49 -0.65 -4.82
N MET A 48 -11.61 -0.05 -4.02
CA MET A 48 -12.01 0.83 -2.93
C MET A 48 -12.41 2.21 -3.41
N ARG A 49 -11.82 2.74 -4.49
CA ARG A 49 -12.33 3.97 -5.11
C ARG A 49 -13.82 3.88 -5.43
N LYS A 50 -14.25 2.77 -6.05
CA LYS A 50 -15.67 2.57 -6.38
C LYS A 50 -16.55 2.57 -5.12
N VAL A 51 -16.15 1.82 -4.10
CA VAL A 51 -16.88 1.75 -2.82
C VAL A 51 -16.92 3.13 -2.14
N TYR A 52 -15.81 3.87 -2.22
CA TYR A 52 -15.68 5.20 -1.65
C TYR A 52 -16.59 6.22 -2.36
N ASP A 53 -16.63 6.20 -3.70
CA ASP A 53 -17.54 7.04 -4.49
C ASP A 53 -19.02 6.74 -4.17
N GLU A 54 -19.40 5.46 -4.07
CA GLU A 54 -20.76 5.05 -3.70
C GLU A 54 -21.13 5.52 -2.28
N ALA A 55 -20.17 5.47 -1.34
CA ALA A 55 -20.36 5.98 0.01
C ALA A 55 -20.52 7.52 0.02
N ILE A 56 -19.69 8.25 -0.73
CA ILE A 56 -19.81 9.72 -0.90
C ILE A 56 -21.16 10.10 -1.48
N ALA A 57 -21.65 9.36 -2.48
CA ALA A 57 -22.90 9.66 -3.17
C ALA A 57 -24.15 9.41 -2.32
N THR A 58 -24.07 8.53 -1.32
CA THR A 58 -25.25 8.06 -0.55
C THR A 58 -25.24 8.49 0.91
N ARG A 59 -24.13 9.02 1.43
CA ARG A 59 -24.05 9.52 2.82
C ARG A 59 -24.96 10.73 3.03
N GLY A 60 -25.55 10.81 4.22
CA GLY A 60 -26.31 11.96 4.69
C GLY A 60 -25.52 12.74 5.75
N GLY A 61 -25.62 14.08 5.72
CA GLY A 61 -24.89 14.96 6.63
C GLY A 61 -25.26 14.84 8.12
N GLU A 62 -26.37 14.17 8.44
CA GLU A 62 -26.84 13.97 9.83
C GLU A 62 -25.88 13.17 10.71
N ARG A 63 -24.97 12.40 10.09
CA ARG A 63 -23.95 11.60 10.78
C ARG A 63 -22.53 12.17 10.61
N PHE A 64 -22.39 13.37 10.04
CA PHE A 64 -21.07 13.99 9.90
C PHE A 64 -20.57 14.43 11.28
N VAL A 65 -19.37 13.97 11.62
CA VAL A 65 -18.70 14.29 12.88
C VAL A 65 -17.98 15.64 12.79
N SER A 66 -17.61 16.04 11.57
CA SER A 66 -16.99 17.31 11.24
C SER A 66 -17.91 18.14 10.34
N GLU A 67 -17.84 19.47 10.46
CA GLU A 67 -18.45 20.38 9.48
C GLU A 67 -17.71 20.36 8.15
N GLU A 68 -16.45 19.89 8.16
CA GLU A 68 -15.60 19.74 6.98
C GLU A 68 -15.72 18.32 6.40
N VAL A 69 -15.97 18.24 5.09
CA VAL A 69 -16.09 16.99 4.35
C VAL A 69 -14.72 16.58 3.81
N ASN A 70 -14.25 15.38 4.15
CA ASN A 70 -13.00 14.81 3.64
C ASN A 70 -13.27 13.78 2.54
N ASP A 71 -13.26 14.24 1.29
CA ASP A 71 -13.37 13.41 0.08
C ASP A 71 -11.99 13.24 -0.55
N HIS A 72 -11.14 12.46 0.12
CA HIS A 72 -9.73 12.32 -0.21
C HIS A 72 -9.29 10.85 -0.13
N LEU A 73 -8.86 10.31 -1.26
CA LEU A 73 -8.27 8.97 -1.36
C LEU A 73 -6.74 9.05 -1.50
N SER A 74 -6.02 8.52 -0.51
CA SER A 74 -4.55 8.43 -0.49
C SER A 74 -4.08 6.99 -0.72
N ALA A 75 -3.08 6.79 -1.58
CA ALA A 75 -2.52 5.47 -1.89
C ALA A 75 -1.06 5.33 -1.42
N LEU A 76 -0.68 4.17 -0.87
CA LEU A 76 0.77 3.88 -0.69
C LEU A 76 1.36 3.70 -2.07
N CYS A 77 2.56 4.20 -2.20
CA CYS A 77 3.45 3.88 -3.30
C CYS A 77 4.78 3.44 -2.71
N PRO A 78 5.02 2.14 -2.52
CA PRO A 78 6.37 1.63 -2.33
C PRO A 78 7.21 2.07 -3.53
N THR A 79 8.33 2.76 -3.28
CA THR A 79 9.09 3.37 -4.37
C THR A 79 10.57 3.44 -4.09
N ILE A 80 11.36 3.07 -5.10
CA ILE A 80 12.81 3.20 -5.17
C ILE A 80 13.13 3.64 -6.59
N VAL A 81 13.77 4.78 -6.74
CA VAL A 81 13.98 5.42 -8.04
C VAL A 81 15.46 5.71 -8.25
N LEU A 82 16.08 5.02 -9.20
CA LEU A 82 17.47 5.18 -9.60
C LEU A 82 17.57 5.19 -11.14
N ASP A 83 17.51 6.38 -11.77
CA ASP A 83 17.63 6.51 -13.23
C ASP A 83 18.91 5.93 -13.84
N ASP A 84 20.02 5.94 -13.11
CA ASP A 84 21.30 5.39 -13.57
C ASP A 84 21.35 3.86 -13.50
N ASP A 85 20.48 3.24 -12.69
CA ASP A 85 20.43 1.78 -12.51
C ASP A 85 19.02 1.32 -12.06
N ALA A 86 18.08 1.30 -13.00
CA ALA A 86 16.69 0.90 -12.75
C ALA A 86 16.58 -0.57 -12.29
N GLU A 87 17.47 -1.45 -12.75
CA GLU A 87 17.49 -2.85 -12.29
C GLU A 87 17.92 -2.95 -10.83
N ARG A 88 18.90 -2.15 -10.39
CA ARG A 88 19.25 -2.04 -8.98
C ARG A 88 18.10 -1.48 -8.16
N ALA A 89 17.36 -0.48 -8.67
CA ALA A 89 16.18 0.03 -7.98
C ALA A 89 15.14 -1.09 -7.74
N LEU A 90 14.89 -1.94 -8.74
CA LEU A 90 14.01 -3.09 -8.62
C LEU A 90 14.51 -4.10 -7.58
N ARG A 91 15.80 -4.46 -7.61
CA ARG A 91 16.38 -5.41 -6.62
C ARG A 91 16.29 -4.86 -5.20
N LEU A 92 16.61 -3.59 -5.00
CA LEU A 92 16.55 -2.95 -3.69
C LEU A 92 15.11 -2.81 -3.17
N GLY A 93 14.19 -2.42 -4.06
CA GLY A 93 12.77 -2.27 -3.75
C GLY A 93 12.13 -3.60 -3.36
N THR A 94 12.31 -4.65 -4.18
CA THR A 94 11.76 -5.98 -3.90
C THR A 94 12.38 -6.63 -2.66
N ARG A 95 13.68 -6.44 -2.42
CA ARG A 95 14.33 -6.87 -1.17
C ARG A 95 13.74 -6.18 0.05
N GLY A 96 13.61 -4.84 -0.01
CA GLY A 96 12.99 -4.05 1.05
C GLY A 96 11.55 -4.48 1.33
N GLN A 97 10.76 -4.64 0.27
CA GLN A 97 9.38 -5.07 0.37
C GLN A 97 9.26 -6.47 0.99
N ARG A 98 10.08 -7.43 0.58
CA ARG A 98 10.12 -8.76 1.20
C ARG A 98 10.45 -8.68 2.68
N PHE A 99 11.49 -7.93 3.05
CA PHE A 99 11.84 -7.74 4.45
C PHE A 99 10.70 -7.09 5.25
N PHE A 100 10.02 -6.11 4.67
CA PHE A 100 8.86 -5.45 5.28
C PHE A 100 7.70 -6.43 5.48
N ALA A 101 7.35 -7.21 4.45
CA ALA A 101 6.30 -8.22 4.49
C ALA A 101 6.59 -9.32 5.53
N GLU A 102 7.80 -9.88 5.51
CA GLU A 102 8.24 -10.89 6.46
C GLU A 102 8.29 -10.34 7.89
N SER A 103 8.64 -9.06 8.07
CA SER A 103 8.62 -8.42 9.39
C SER A 103 7.20 -8.32 9.94
N ILE A 104 6.22 -7.94 9.12
CA ILE A 104 4.80 -7.93 9.53
C ILE A 104 4.39 -9.35 9.93
N ALA A 105 4.68 -10.34 9.09
CA ALA A 105 4.34 -11.73 9.37
C ALA A 105 5.00 -12.25 10.66
N HIS A 106 6.27 -11.91 10.93
CA HIS A 106 6.98 -12.34 12.13
C HIS A 106 6.39 -11.72 13.40
N TRP A 107 6.28 -10.39 13.43
CA TRP A 107 5.92 -9.65 14.63
C TRP A 107 4.41 -9.67 14.95
N TYR A 108 3.56 -9.77 13.92
CA TYR A 108 2.10 -9.75 14.08
C TYR A 108 1.43 -11.10 13.78
N GLY A 109 2.06 -11.96 12.98
CA GLY A 109 1.47 -13.22 12.49
C GLY A 109 2.14 -14.50 12.99
N ASN A 110 3.09 -14.41 13.94
CA ASN A 110 3.88 -15.54 14.43
C ASN A 110 4.65 -16.30 13.31
N GLY A 111 4.99 -15.58 12.23
CA GLY A 111 5.79 -16.08 11.12
C GLY A 111 7.27 -16.28 11.48
N PRO A 112 8.06 -16.93 10.62
CA PRO A 112 9.50 -17.06 10.82
C PRO A 112 10.20 -15.69 10.80
N GLN A 113 11.42 -15.64 11.35
CA GLN A 113 12.23 -14.42 11.30
C GLN A 113 12.48 -13.99 9.84
N PRO A 114 12.49 -12.69 9.53
CA PRO A 114 12.81 -12.21 8.18
C PRO A 114 14.16 -12.72 7.68
N THR A 115 14.20 -13.05 6.39
CA THR A 115 15.32 -13.59 5.64
C THR A 115 15.71 -12.62 4.51
N GLY A 116 16.50 -13.07 3.53
CA GLY A 116 16.79 -12.31 2.31
C GLY A 116 18.23 -11.77 2.24
N GLY A 117 19.16 -12.67 1.91
CA GLY A 117 20.52 -12.30 1.49
C GLY A 117 20.51 -11.40 0.25
N GLU A 118 21.58 -10.62 0.07
CA GLU A 118 21.63 -9.56 -0.96
C GLU A 118 21.51 -10.08 -2.41
N ASP A 119 21.93 -11.32 -2.66
CA ASP A 119 21.98 -11.94 -3.99
C ASP A 119 20.75 -12.80 -4.32
N GLU A 120 19.73 -12.82 -3.46
CA GLU A 120 18.52 -13.61 -3.70
C GLU A 120 17.59 -12.94 -4.73
N ASP A 121 16.83 -13.76 -5.48
CA ASP A 121 15.75 -13.26 -6.31
C ASP A 121 14.52 -12.95 -5.42
N HIS A 122 14.49 -11.73 -4.90
CA HIS A 122 13.42 -11.29 -4.01
C HIS A 122 12.07 -11.15 -4.71
N ALA A 123 12.05 -10.85 -6.01
CA ALA A 123 10.81 -10.78 -6.78
C ALA A 123 10.18 -12.18 -6.91
N ALA A 124 10.99 -13.19 -7.25
CA ALA A 124 10.53 -14.58 -7.28
C ALA A 124 10.09 -15.07 -5.89
N ALA A 125 10.82 -14.69 -4.83
CA ALA A 125 10.46 -15.06 -3.46
C ALA A 125 9.14 -14.42 -2.98
N LEU A 126 8.87 -13.16 -3.36
CA LEU A 126 7.59 -12.50 -3.13
C LEU A 126 6.46 -13.20 -3.89
N ALA A 127 6.69 -13.54 -5.16
CA ALA A 127 5.72 -14.28 -5.97
C ALA A 127 5.42 -15.68 -5.37
N GLN A 128 6.45 -16.41 -4.94
CA GLN A 128 6.27 -17.69 -4.25
C GLN A 128 5.50 -17.52 -2.93
N SER A 129 5.87 -16.53 -2.11
CA SER A 129 5.15 -16.24 -0.86
C SER A 129 3.68 -15.92 -1.10
N ARG A 130 3.38 -15.18 -2.18
CA ARG A 130 2.00 -14.92 -2.62
C ARG A 130 1.28 -16.22 -2.97
N GLU A 131 1.89 -17.09 -3.78
CA GLU A 131 1.30 -18.37 -4.18
C GLU A 131 1.06 -19.27 -2.97
N GLU A 132 2.02 -19.36 -2.03
CA GLU A 132 1.88 -20.12 -0.80
C GLU A 132 0.78 -19.59 0.11
N LEU A 133 0.64 -18.26 0.21
CA LEU A 133 -0.46 -17.66 0.96
C LEU A 133 -1.81 -17.99 0.30
N VAL A 134 -1.92 -17.83 -1.02
CA VAL A 134 -3.14 -18.17 -1.76
C VAL A 134 -3.48 -19.66 -1.60
N ALA A 135 -2.49 -20.54 -1.66
CA ALA A 135 -2.68 -21.98 -1.44
C ALA A 135 -3.17 -22.27 -0.02
N LYS A 136 -2.57 -21.67 1.02
CA LYS A 136 -3.02 -21.82 2.42
C LYS A 136 -4.44 -21.31 2.63
N LEU A 137 -4.78 -20.16 2.05
CA LEU A 137 -6.14 -19.61 2.08
C LEU A 137 -7.11 -20.58 1.40
N HIS A 138 -6.75 -21.12 0.24
CA HIS A 138 -7.57 -22.11 -0.46
C HIS A 138 -7.77 -23.40 0.35
N GLU A 139 -6.71 -23.94 0.96
CA GLU A 139 -6.78 -25.12 1.85
C GLU A 139 -7.72 -24.89 3.04
N ALA A 140 -7.76 -23.65 3.55
CA ALA A 140 -8.65 -23.24 4.63
C ALA A 140 -10.06 -22.80 4.15
N ASN A 141 -10.39 -22.95 2.85
CA ASN A 141 -11.64 -22.50 2.22
C ASN A 141 -11.90 -20.99 2.34
N ILE A 142 -10.82 -20.21 2.31
CA ILE A 142 -10.80 -18.76 2.43
C ILE A 142 -10.55 -18.17 1.03
N PRO A 143 -11.43 -17.30 0.51
CA PRO A 143 -11.17 -16.60 -0.75
C PRO A 143 -9.96 -15.65 -0.61
N ALA A 144 -8.94 -15.80 -1.44
CA ALA A 144 -7.83 -14.84 -1.47
C ALA A 144 -8.29 -13.51 -2.09
N ARG A 145 -8.23 -12.42 -1.32
CA ARG A 145 -8.59 -11.08 -1.79
C ARG A 145 -7.34 -10.32 -2.21
N PRO A 146 -7.45 -9.35 -3.14
CA PRO A 146 -6.33 -8.52 -3.57
C PRO A 146 -5.57 -7.86 -2.41
N VAL A 147 -6.31 -7.35 -1.40
CA VAL A 147 -5.78 -6.79 -0.15
C VAL A 147 -4.90 -7.77 0.64
N ASP A 148 -5.20 -9.07 0.61
CA ASP A 148 -4.45 -10.09 1.36
C ASP A 148 -3.11 -10.39 0.68
N THR A 149 -3.01 -10.13 -0.62
CA THR A 149 -1.80 -10.38 -1.42
C THR A 149 -1.02 -9.12 -1.79
N GLY A 150 -1.57 -7.94 -1.49
CA GLY A 150 -1.04 -6.65 -1.94
C GLY A 150 0.40 -6.41 -1.49
N THR A 151 0.76 -6.84 -0.28
CA THR A 151 2.12 -6.73 0.26
C THR A 151 3.15 -7.56 -0.51
N TYR A 152 2.72 -8.56 -1.29
CA TYR A 152 3.58 -9.41 -2.12
C TYR A 152 3.62 -9.00 -3.59
N ASN A 153 2.89 -7.95 -3.99
CA ASN A 153 2.92 -7.45 -5.35
C ASN A 153 4.22 -6.68 -5.60
N ALA A 154 5.14 -7.19 -6.41
CA ALA A 154 6.38 -6.50 -6.74
C ALA A 154 6.22 -5.39 -7.79
N GLU A 155 5.04 -5.27 -8.41
CA GLU A 155 4.74 -4.27 -9.45
C GLU A 155 4.43 -2.90 -8.82
N HIS A 156 5.48 -2.25 -8.34
CA HIS A 156 5.43 -0.91 -7.75
C HIS A 156 6.36 0.07 -8.50
N ALA A 157 6.47 1.31 -8.01
CA ALA A 157 7.36 2.33 -8.54
C ALA A 157 8.85 2.06 -8.19
N TYR A 158 9.34 0.87 -8.56
CA TYR A 158 10.74 0.48 -8.49
C TYR A 158 11.38 0.53 -9.88
N GLY A 159 12.29 1.46 -10.11
CA GLY A 159 12.91 1.61 -11.43
C GLY A 159 13.45 3.02 -11.67
N SER A 160 13.21 3.54 -12.87
CA SER A 160 13.55 4.92 -13.23
C SER A 160 12.43 5.89 -12.82
N ALA A 161 12.69 7.19 -12.95
CA ALA A 161 11.70 8.23 -12.77
C ALA A 161 10.52 8.06 -13.75
N GLU A 162 10.77 7.53 -14.96
CA GLU A 162 9.73 7.17 -15.93
C GLU A 162 8.84 6.04 -15.40
N THR A 163 9.43 5.02 -14.77
CA THR A 163 8.67 3.94 -14.10
C THR A 163 7.77 4.51 -13.01
N ALA A 164 8.31 5.42 -12.17
CA ALA A 164 7.53 6.08 -11.12
C ALA A 164 6.40 6.94 -11.68
N VAL A 165 6.66 7.72 -12.74
CA VAL A 165 5.62 8.49 -13.44
C VAL A 165 4.53 7.59 -14.00
N ALA A 166 4.89 6.51 -14.70
CA ALA A 166 3.90 5.58 -15.25
C ALA A 166 3.00 4.97 -14.16
N TYR A 167 3.59 4.58 -13.01
CA TYR A 167 2.83 4.05 -11.88
C TYR A 167 1.90 5.10 -11.27
N VAL A 168 2.37 6.34 -11.08
CA VAL A 168 1.54 7.42 -10.55
C VAL A 168 0.44 7.82 -11.53
N GLU A 169 0.68 7.77 -12.84
CA GLU A 169 -0.36 8.02 -13.84
C GLU A 169 -1.49 6.99 -13.72
N GLN A 170 -1.17 5.71 -13.51
CA GLN A 170 -2.19 4.69 -13.25
C GLN A 170 -3.01 4.98 -11.98
N LEU A 171 -2.36 5.44 -10.90
CA LEU A 171 -3.06 5.86 -9.67
C LEU A 171 -3.95 7.07 -9.91
N ARG A 172 -3.46 8.05 -10.68
CA ARG A 172 -4.23 9.24 -11.08
C ARG A 172 -5.44 8.89 -11.93
N GLU A 173 -5.30 7.97 -12.89
CA GLU A 173 -6.42 7.45 -13.70
C GLU A 173 -7.47 6.72 -12.86
N ILE A 174 -7.08 6.12 -11.73
CA ILE A 174 -8.01 5.55 -10.75
C ILE A 174 -8.72 6.66 -9.96
N GLY A 175 -8.14 7.87 -9.88
CA GLY A 175 -8.65 8.98 -9.10
C GLY A 175 -8.11 9.00 -7.68
N VAL A 176 -6.83 8.65 -7.50
CA VAL A 176 -6.11 8.91 -6.25
C VAL A 176 -5.80 10.40 -6.16
N ASP A 177 -6.05 11.00 -5.00
CA ASP A 177 -5.81 12.42 -4.74
C ASP A 177 -4.42 12.65 -4.11
N GLU A 178 -3.88 11.68 -3.36
CA GLU A 178 -2.56 11.75 -2.75
C GLU A 178 -1.77 10.44 -2.92
N VAL A 179 -0.48 10.58 -3.27
CA VAL A 179 0.47 9.48 -3.28
C VAL A 179 1.38 9.56 -2.06
N MET A 180 1.27 8.58 -1.17
CA MET A 180 2.12 8.43 0.01
C MET A 180 3.29 7.50 -0.30
N CYS A 181 4.49 8.08 -0.49
CA CYS A 181 5.69 7.31 -0.81
C CYS A 181 6.19 6.50 0.40
N LEU A 182 6.38 5.19 0.21
CA LEU A 182 7.05 4.29 1.16
C LEU A 182 8.45 3.94 0.63
N ILE A 183 9.47 4.54 1.22
CA ILE A 183 10.87 4.42 0.75
C ILE A 183 11.71 3.56 1.72
N GLN A 184 11.56 3.79 3.03
CA GLN A 184 12.34 3.08 4.04
C GLN A 184 11.71 1.74 4.42
N MET A 185 11.99 0.69 3.64
CA MET A 185 11.50 -0.68 3.88
C MET A 185 12.56 -1.58 4.55
N GLY A 186 13.32 -1.02 5.49
CA GLY A 186 14.31 -1.76 6.29
C GLY A 186 15.65 -1.98 5.58
N THR A 187 15.72 -2.89 4.61
CA THR A 187 16.98 -3.30 3.96
C THR A 187 17.45 -2.36 2.86
N VAL A 188 16.67 -1.32 2.55
CA VAL A 188 17.02 -0.32 1.54
C VAL A 188 18.16 0.56 2.08
N PRO A 189 19.29 0.66 1.36
CA PRO A 189 20.39 1.53 1.76
C PRO A 189 20.01 3.02 1.77
N GLN A 190 20.57 3.77 2.72
CA GLN A 190 20.26 5.19 2.92
C GLN A 190 20.49 6.04 1.67
N GLU A 191 21.55 5.77 0.91
CA GLU A 191 21.87 6.51 -0.30
C GLU A 191 20.81 6.31 -1.39
N ALA A 192 20.25 5.10 -1.51
CA ALA A 192 19.16 4.82 -2.43
C ALA A 192 17.87 5.54 -2.00
N CYS A 193 17.60 5.61 -0.69
CA CYS A 193 16.46 6.37 -0.15
C CYS A 193 16.58 7.87 -0.49
N MET A 194 17.74 8.47 -0.23
CA MET A 194 17.98 9.89 -0.51
C MET A 194 17.91 10.21 -2.00
N GLU A 195 18.48 9.33 -2.81
CA GLU A 195 18.47 9.47 -4.27
C GLU A 195 17.05 9.34 -4.85
N THR A 196 16.25 8.42 -4.31
CA THR A 196 14.82 8.29 -4.64
C THR A 196 14.07 9.58 -4.34
N ILE A 197 14.24 10.16 -3.14
CA ILE A 197 13.60 11.43 -2.75
C ILE A 197 14.01 12.56 -3.71
N ARG A 198 15.29 12.63 -4.07
CA ARG A 198 15.82 13.63 -4.99
C ARG A 198 15.17 13.52 -6.37
N GLN A 199 15.11 12.31 -6.94
CA GLN A 199 14.49 12.09 -8.25
C GLN A 199 12.98 12.32 -8.25
N TRP A 200 12.29 12.00 -7.16
CA TRP A 200 10.89 12.39 -6.98
C TRP A 200 10.72 13.92 -6.99
N GLY A 201 11.55 14.66 -6.25
CA GLY A 201 11.49 16.11 -6.17
C GLY A 201 11.86 16.83 -7.47
N GLU A 202 12.80 16.29 -8.24
CA GLU A 202 13.31 16.92 -9.46
C GLU A 202 12.57 16.51 -10.75
N LYS A 203 12.00 15.30 -10.79
CA LYS A 203 11.48 14.72 -12.04
C LYS A 203 10.01 14.31 -11.94
N VAL A 204 9.65 13.51 -10.93
CA VAL A 204 8.29 12.94 -10.82
C VAL A 204 7.28 14.01 -10.43
N ILE A 205 7.49 14.73 -9.32
CA ILE A 205 6.55 15.76 -8.84
C ILE A 205 6.39 16.90 -9.86
N PRO A 206 7.48 17.45 -10.45
CA PRO A 206 7.34 18.49 -11.47
C PRO A 206 6.57 18.05 -12.71
N HIS A 207 6.67 16.76 -13.12
CA HIS A 207 5.90 16.22 -14.24
C HIS A 207 4.39 16.40 -14.02
N PHE A 208 3.87 15.97 -12.86
CA PHE A 208 2.43 16.07 -12.57
C PHE A 208 1.97 17.51 -12.33
N ARG A 209 2.80 18.34 -11.68
CA ARG A 209 2.48 19.77 -11.51
C ARG A 209 2.37 20.52 -12.83
N ALA A 210 3.10 20.08 -13.87
CA ALA A 210 2.99 20.67 -15.20
C ALA A 210 1.66 20.32 -15.90
N LEU A 211 0.98 19.25 -15.49
CA LEU A 211 -0.32 18.82 -16.03
C LEU A 211 -1.51 19.52 -15.37
N GLU A 212 -1.30 20.18 -14.22
CA GLU A 212 -2.31 20.97 -13.50
C GLU A 212 -2.42 22.41 -14.03
N GLY A 213 -1.59 22.77 -15.02
CA GLY A 213 -1.51 24.09 -15.66
C GLY A 213 -2.43 24.28 -16.86
#